data_AF-A0A1U7GQW7-F1
#
_entry.id   AF-A0A1U7GQW7-F1
#
_cell.length_a   1.000
_cell.length_b   1.000
_cell.length_c   1.000
_cell.angle_alpha   90.00
_cell.angle_beta   90.00
_cell.angle_gamma   90.00
#
_symmetry.space_group_name_H-M   'P 1'
#
loop_
_entity.id
_entity.type
_entity.pdbx_description
1 polymer ?
#
loop_
_entity_poly.entity_id
_entity_poly.type
_entity_poly.pdbx_seq_one_letter_code
_entity_poly.pdbx_strand_id
1 'polypeptide(L)'
;MRVPVGHPASGRPQDGDEPTRPRPPARPSITPTIDIHDGPDGLTLEADLPGATESNLSIQLEHNVLTLDARIDEPAPDGMRLIHQEYPVGDYHRSFILSDDVDRERIAAELKDGVLKVFLPKADRARARRIEIKS
;
A
#
# COMPACT_ATOMS: atom_id res chain seq x y z
N MET A 1 -51.05 43.55 3.62
CA MET A 1 -51.64 43.56 2.27
C MET A 1 -50.59 43.06 1.28
N ARG A 2 -50.94 41.98 0.55
CA ARG A 2 -50.34 41.43 -0.69
C ARG A 2 -48.96 40.75 -0.68
N VAL A 3 -49.03 39.42 -0.79
CA VAL A 3 -48.13 38.53 -1.57
C VAL A 3 -48.24 38.83 -3.08
N PRO A 4 -47.19 38.57 -3.88
CA PRO A 4 -47.20 37.36 -4.74
C PRO A 4 -45.82 36.65 -4.81
N VAL A 5 -45.76 35.32 -4.68
CA VAL A 5 -45.85 34.23 -5.70
C VAL A 5 -44.55 33.99 -6.47
N GLY A 6 -44.01 32.77 -6.30
CA GLY A 6 -42.99 32.17 -7.16
C GLY A 6 -42.76 30.69 -6.81
N HIS A 7 -43.30 29.79 -7.63
CA HIS A 7 -42.91 28.37 -7.85
C HIS A 7 -43.40 28.02 -9.26
N PRO A 8 -42.89 26.98 -9.97
CA PRO A 8 -41.69 26.16 -9.76
C PRO A 8 -40.87 25.94 -11.06
N ALA A 9 -39.63 25.43 -10.97
CA ALA A 9 -39.03 24.61 -12.05
C ALA A 9 -37.85 23.74 -11.56
N SER A 10 -38.17 22.46 -11.33
CA SER A 10 -37.40 21.26 -11.69
C SER A 10 -35.88 21.21 -11.51
N GLY A 11 -35.46 20.37 -10.56
CA GLY A 11 -34.21 19.61 -10.60
C GLY A 11 -34.17 18.60 -9.46
N ARG A 12 -34.44 17.32 -9.73
CA ARG A 12 -33.93 16.22 -8.86
C ARG A 12 -32.48 15.95 -9.29
N PRO A 13 -31.59 15.65 -8.35
CA PRO A 13 -31.19 14.25 -8.14
C PRO A 13 -31.30 13.88 -6.64
N GLN A 14 -32.06 12.84 -6.33
CA GLN A 14 -31.58 11.47 -6.05
C GLN A 14 -30.81 11.35 -4.72
N ASP A 15 -31.60 10.84 -3.77
CA ASP A 15 -31.30 10.20 -2.50
C ASP A 15 -29.86 9.70 -2.28
N GLY A 16 -29.38 9.92 -1.05
CA GLY A 16 -28.36 9.08 -0.44
C GLY A 16 -27.30 9.85 0.34
N ASP A 17 -27.71 10.51 1.43
CA ASP A 17 -26.81 10.86 2.53
C ASP A 17 -26.26 9.55 3.13
N GLU A 18 -25.23 8.96 2.52
CA GLU A 18 -24.34 8.10 3.31
C GLU A 18 -23.58 9.04 4.24
N PRO A 19 -23.75 8.92 5.57
CA PRO A 19 -22.92 9.69 6.49
C PRO A 19 -21.49 9.33 6.17
N THR A 20 -20.73 10.30 5.65
CA THR A 20 -19.31 10.17 5.41
C THR A 20 -18.73 9.86 6.78
N ARG A 21 -18.50 8.57 7.07
CA ARG A 21 -17.88 8.17 8.33
C ARG A 21 -16.59 8.96 8.37
N PRO A 22 -16.36 9.79 9.41
CA PRO A 22 -15.12 10.52 9.48
C PRO A 22 -14.00 9.48 9.40
N ARG A 23 -13.20 9.56 8.34
CA ARG A 23 -12.02 8.72 8.19
C ARG A 23 -11.25 8.88 9.50
N PRO A 24 -11.05 7.81 10.29
CA PRO A 24 -10.31 7.94 11.53
C PRO A 24 -8.98 8.66 11.21
N PRO A 25 -8.52 9.58 12.07
CA PRO A 25 -7.29 10.31 11.81
C PRO A 25 -6.20 9.30 11.49
N ALA A 26 -5.49 9.50 10.38
CA ALA A 26 -4.43 8.60 9.97
C ALA A 26 -3.43 8.51 11.12
N ARG A 27 -3.23 7.30 11.65
CA ARG A 27 -2.16 7.06 12.62
C ARG A 27 -0.84 7.43 11.93
N PRO A 28 0.08 8.14 12.60
CA PRO A 28 1.38 8.42 12.03
C PRO A 28 2.07 7.10 11.72
N SER A 29 2.53 6.95 10.48
CA SER A 29 3.18 5.74 10.00
C SER A 29 4.67 5.95 9.73
N ILE A 30 5.42 4.86 9.89
CA ILE A 30 6.85 4.79 9.66
C ILE A 30 7.06 4.37 8.20
N THR A 31 8.01 5.01 7.54
CA THR A 31 8.55 4.50 6.28
C THR A 31 9.57 3.41 6.62
N PRO A 32 9.30 2.13 6.32
CA PRO A 32 10.25 1.06 6.57
C PRO A 32 11.56 1.26 5.78
N THR A 33 12.65 0.69 6.30
CA THR A 33 13.90 0.51 5.56
C THR A 33 13.69 -0.55 4.48
N ILE A 34 14.21 -0.29 3.29
CA ILE A 34 13.98 -1.12 2.11
C ILE A 34 15.28 -1.31 1.33
N ASP A 35 15.55 -2.54 0.93
CA ASP A 35 16.54 -2.89 -0.09
C ASP A 35 15.85 -3.38 -1.36
N ILE A 36 16.39 -3.04 -2.53
CA ILE A 36 15.89 -3.50 -3.83
C ILE A 36 17.05 -4.09 -4.63
N HIS A 37 16.91 -5.35 -5.01
CA HIS A 37 17.87 -6.10 -5.80
C HIS A 37 17.32 -6.34 -7.21
N ASP A 38 18.09 -6.01 -8.25
CA ASP A 38 17.77 -6.37 -9.64
C ASP A 38 18.47 -7.67 -10.02
N GLY A 39 17.69 -8.66 -10.45
CA GLY A 39 18.17 -9.96 -10.91
C GLY A 39 17.76 -10.28 -12.35
N PRO A 40 18.22 -11.43 -12.88
CA PRO A 40 17.88 -11.85 -14.24
C PRO A 40 16.37 -12.00 -14.49
N ASP A 41 15.64 -12.48 -13.48
CA ASP A 41 14.22 -12.84 -13.61
C ASP A 41 13.24 -11.80 -13.05
N GLY A 42 13.73 -10.80 -12.31
CA GLY A 42 12.85 -9.87 -11.59
C GLY A 42 13.61 -8.99 -10.60
N LEU A 43 12.86 -8.07 -10.00
CA LEU A 43 13.32 -7.31 -8.83
C LEU A 43 12.92 -8.07 -7.56
N THR A 44 13.75 -8.00 -6.52
CA THR A 44 13.41 -8.46 -5.17
C THR A 44 13.50 -7.28 -4.22
N LEU A 45 12.39 -6.96 -3.58
CA LEU A 45 12.30 -5.95 -2.54
C LEU A 45 12.31 -6.62 -1.18
N GLU A 46 13.10 -6.11 -0.26
CA GLU A 46 13.18 -6.58 1.13
C GLU A 46 12.89 -5.40 2.06
N ALA A 47 11.93 -5.58 2.97
CA ALA A 47 11.44 -4.53 3.86
C ALA A 47 11.49 -4.97 5.32
N ASP A 48 12.14 -4.18 6.17
CA ASP A 48 12.17 -4.44 7.60
C ASP A 48 10.87 -3.94 8.24
N LEU A 49 10.10 -4.88 8.77
CA LEU A 49 8.78 -4.67 9.37
C LEU A 49 8.68 -5.45 10.71
N PRO A 50 9.52 -5.14 11.72
CA PRO A 50 9.44 -5.83 13.00
C PRO A 50 8.06 -5.64 13.63
N GLY A 51 7.54 -6.74 14.20
CA GLY A 51 6.17 -6.80 14.74
C GLY A 51 5.09 -7.05 13.68
N ALA A 52 5.41 -6.98 12.38
CA ALA A 52 4.45 -7.37 11.35
C ALA A 52 4.22 -8.89 11.34
N THR A 53 2.98 -9.26 11.09
CA THR A 53 2.49 -10.62 10.92
C THR A 53 1.57 -10.65 9.71
N GLU A 54 1.30 -11.83 9.16
CA GLU A 54 0.34 -11.96 8.05
C GLU A 54 -1.04 -11.37 8.38
N SER A 55 -1.45 -11.39 9.64
CA SER A 55 -2.75 -10.88 10.08
C SER A 55 -2.86 -9.35 10.12
N ASN A 56 -1.73 -8.66 10.25
CA ASN A 56 -1.70 -7.20 10.41
C ASN A 56 -1.01 -6.47 9.24
N LEU A 57 -0.52 -7.23 8.26
CA LEU A 57 0.14 -6.79 7.05
C LEU A 57 -0.82 -6.87 5.85
N SER A 58 -0.87 -5.81 5.05
CA SER A 58 -1.61 -5.73 3.81
C SER A 58 -0.68 -5.29 2.69
N ILE A 59 -0.71 -6.02 1.58
CA ILE A 59 0.02 -5.69 0.34
C ILE A 59 -1.00 -5.62 -0.78
N GLN A 60 -1.13 -4.45 -1.40
CA GLN A 60 -2.14 -4.20 -2.42
C GLN A 60 -1.49 -3.61 -3.67
N LEU A 61 -1.92 -4.07 -4.83
CA LEU A 61 -1.54 -3.48 -6.10
C LEU A 61 -2.78 -2.89 -6.76
N GLU A 62 -2.86 -1.57 -6.81
CA GLU A 62 -3.90 -0.84 -7.52
C GLU A 62 -3.29 -0.09 -8.71
N HIS A 63 -3.78 -0.37 -9.91
CA HIS A 63 -3.21 0.11 -11.17
C HIS A 63 -1.73 -0.28 -11.35
N ASN A 64 -0.81 0.60 -10.97
CA ASN A 64 0.63 0.39 -10.98
C ASN A 64 1.28 0.83 -9.66
N VAL A 65 0.50 0.99 -8.59
CA VAL A 65 1.01 1.36 -7.27
C VAL A 65 0.92 0.15 -6.35
N LEU A 66 2.07 -0.38 -5.96
CA LEU A 66 2.20 -1.39 -4.92
C LEU A 66 2.28 -0.69 -3.56
N THR A 67 1.29 -0.91 -2.71
CA THR A 67 1.21 -0.34 -1.36
C THR A 67 1.37 -1.44 -0.32
N LEU A 68 2.21 -1.13 0.66
CA LEU A 68 2.52 -1.90 1.84
C LEU A 68 1.99 -1.14 3.06
N ASP A 69 1.11 -1.78 3.81
CA ASP A 69 0.54 -1.28 5.05
C ASP A 69 0.68 -2.34 6.14
N ALA A 70 1.27 -2.01 7.28
CA ALA A 70 1.26 -2.87 8.46
C ALA A 70 0.76 -2.09 9.66
N ARG A 71 -0.18 -2.64 10.43
CA ARG A 71 -0.64 -2.01 11.68
C ARG A 71 -0.07 -2.75 12.88
N ILE A 72 0.78 -2.07 13.65
CA ILE A 72 1.49 -2.69 14.76
C ILE A 72 0.95 -2.13 16.06
N ASP A 73 0.19 -2.95 16.78
CA ASP A 73 -0.28 -2.63 18.12
C ASP A 73 0.71 -3.24 19.13
N GLU A 74 1.65 -2.44 19.64
CA GLU A 74 2.50 -2.81 20.77
C GLU A 74 2.07 -2.07 22.05
N PRO A 75 1.16 -2.65 22.85
CA PRO A 75 0.89 -2.12 24.17
C PRO A 75 2.11 -2.31 25.08
N ALA A 76 2.38 -1.31 25.93
CA ALA A 76 3.35 -1.51 27.01
C ALA A 76 2.92 -2.71 27.87
N PRO A 77 3.86 -3.55 28.34
CA PRO A 77 3.53 -4.64 29.25
C PRO A 77 2.77 -4.15 30.48
N ASP A 78 1.91 -5.01 31.03
CA ASP A 78 1.06 -4.66 32.17
C ASP A 78 1.86 -4.07 33.34
N GLY A 79 1.38 -2.91 33.83
CA GLY A 79 2.02 -2.20 34.94
C GLY A 79 3.32 -1.47 34.59
N MET A 80 3.75 -1.48 33.32
CA MET A 80 4.95 -0.78 32.87
C MET A 80 4.60 0.48 32.06
N ARG A 81 5.47 1.48 32.14
CA ARG A 81 5.39 2.69 31.33
C ARG A 81 6.68 2.84 30.52
N LEU A 82 6.54 3.10 29.23
CA LEU A 82 7.66 3.42 28.36
C LEU A 82 8.38 4.68 28.88
N ILE A 83 9.66 4.55 29.21
CA ILE A 83 10.51 5.67 29.66
C ILE A 83 11.46 6.18 28.57
N HIS A 84 11.81 5.31 27.62
CA HIS A 84 12.73 5.61 26.52
C HIS A 84 12.49 4.61 25.38
N GLN A 85 12.62 5.07 24.13
CA GLN A 85 12.46 4.25 22.93
C GLN A 85 13.44 4.76 21.86
N GLU A 86 14.28 3.87 21.34
CA GLU A 86 15.21 4.17 20.25
C GLU A 86 14.66 3.71 18.91
N TYR A 87 13.99 2.55 18.91
CA TYR A 87 13.34 1.99 17.75
C TYR A 87 11.82 2.18 17.89
N PRO A 88 11.21 3.15 17.19
CA PRO A 88 9.76 3.27 17.16
C PRO A 88 9.20 2.07 16.42
N VAL A 89 8.48 1.21 17.14
CA VAL A 89 7.60 0.23 16.51
C VAL A 89 6.26 0.94 16.31
N GLY A 90 5.72 0.85 15.10
CA GLY A 90 4.49 1.55 14.74
C GLY A 90 3.96 1.10 13.40
N ASP A 91 2.82 1.69 13.01
CA ASP A 91 2.21 1.38 11.72
C ASP A 91 3.22 1.67 10.59
N TYR A 92 3.44 0.73 9.69
CA TYR A 92 4.30 0.93 8.52
C TYR A 92 3.46 1.26 7.31
N HIS A 93 3.91 2.22 6.51
CA HIS A 93 3.29 2.51 5.21
C HIS A 93 4.36 2.83 4.17
N ARG A 94 4.28 2.16 3.02
CA ARG A 94 5.13 2.46 1.87
C ARG A 94 4.42 2.17 0.55
N SER A 95 4.63 3.01 -0.44
CA SER A 95 4.15 2.75 -1.80
C SER A 95 5.28 2.84 -2.83
N PHE A 96 5.16 2.04 -3.88
CA PHE A 96 6.06 2.00 -5.02
C PHE A 96 5.26 2.09 -6.31
N ILE A 97 5.73 2.91 -7.24
CA ILE A 97 5.20 2.94 -8.60
C ILE A 97 5.94 1.86 -9.38
N LEU A 98 5.22 0.83 -9.80
CA LEU A 98 5.76 -0.24 -10.63
C LEU A 98 5.81 0.20 -12.09
N SER A 99 6.91 -0.14 -12.75
CA SER A 99 7.00 0.02 -14.19
C SER A 99 6.14 -1.03 -14.90
N ASP A 100 6.03 -0.83 -16.20
CA ASP A 100 5.36 -1.71 -17.12
C ASP A 100 6.16 -3.01 -17.39
N ASP A 101 7.42 -3.06 -16.96
CA ASP A 101 8.31 -4.19 -17.11
C ASP A 101 8.12 -5.26 -16.02
N VAL A 102 7.21 -5.05 -15.06
CA VAL A 102 6.86 -6.02 -14.03
C VAL A 102 5.64 -6.83 -14.48
N ASP A 103 5.74 -8.16 -14.38
CA ASP A 103 4.61 -9.08 -14.48
C ASP A 103 3.80 -9.04 -13.18
N ARG A 104 2.70 -8.29 -13.22
CA ARG A 104 1.84 -8.00 -12.06
C ARG A 104 1.03 -9.21 -11.60
N GLU A 105 0.75 -10.16 -12.48
CA GLU A 105 -0.05 -11.35 -12.16
C GLU A 105 0.74 -12.38 -11.36
N ARG A 106 2.07 -12.25 -11.36
CA ARG A 106 3.02 -13.19 -10.77
C ARG A 106 3.82 -12.65 -9.59
N ILE A 107 3.41 -11.50 -9.05
CA ILE A 107 4.02 -10.97 -7.83
C ILE A 107 3.82 -11.96 -6.68
N ALA A 108 4.88 -12.22 -5.94
CA ALA A 108 4.86 -13.09 -4.78
C ALA A 108 5.46 -12.37 -3.57
N ALA A 109 4.96 -12.68 -2.37
CA ALA A 109 5.42 -12.11 -1.13
C ALA A 109 5.60 -13.19 -0.06
N GLU A 110 6.64 -13.05 0.75
CA GLU A 110 6.93 -13.89 1.91
C GLU A 110 7.30 -12.99 3.09
N LEU A 111 6.68 -13.20 4.25
CA LEU A 111 7.05 -12.53 5.49
C LEU A 111 7.71 -13.54 6.41
N LYS A 112 8.94 -13.25 6.83
CA LYS A 112 9.68 -14.13 7.73
C LYS A 112 10.51 -13.32 8.71
N ASP A 113 10.41 -13.64 9.99
CA ASP A 113 11.20 -13.04 11.07
C ASP A 113 11.20 -11.50 11.07
N GLY A 114 10.05 -10.90 10.71
CA GLY A 114 9.89 -9.44 10.63
C GLY A 114 10.44 -8.80 9.35
N VAL A 115 10.85 -9.59 8.35
CA VAL A 115 11.31 -9.11 7.04
C VAL A 115 10.34 -9.56 5.96
N LEU A 116 9.78 -8.60 5.23
CA LEU A 116 8.94 -8.86 4.07
C LEU A 116 9.79 -8.88 2.80
N LYS A 117 9.75 -9.99 2.07
CA LYS A 117 10.34 -10.14 0.75
C LYS A 117 9.25 -10.14 -0.31
N VAL A 118 9.34 -9.23 -1.27
CA VAL A 118 8.43 -9.15 -2.43
C VAL A 118 9.20 -9.39 -3.71
N PHE A 119 8.85 -10.44 -4.44
CA PHE A 119 9.39 -10.73 -5.76
C PHE A 119 8.51 -10.15 -6.86
N LEU A 120 9.12 -9.33 -7.72
CA LEU A 120 8.50 -8.63 -8.83
C LEU A 120 9.09 -9.16 -10.14
N PRO A 121 8.52 -10.22 -10.74
CA PRO A 121 9.07 -10.83 -11.94
C PRO A 121 9.06 -9.86 -13.13
N LYS A 122 10.03 -9.99 -14.03
CA LYS A 122 10.06 -9.26 -15.30
C LYS A 122 8.96 -9.78 -16.23
N ALA A 123 8.20 -8.87 -16.82
CA ALA A 123 7.24 -9.18 -17.87
C ALA A 123 7.94 -9.75 -19.11
N ASP A 124 7.28 -10.65 -19.83
CA ASP A 124 7.85 -11.26 -21.05
C ASP A 124 8.22 -10.21 -22.10
N ARG A 125 7.46 -9.11 -22.19
CA ARG A 125 7.77 -7.98 -23.08
C ARG A 125 9.06 -7.24 -22.71
N ALA A 126 9.48 -7.31 -21.46
CA ALA A 126 10.70 -6.68 -20.95
C ALA A 126 11.94 -7.55 -21.18
N ARG A 127 11.76 -8.84 -21.54
CA ARG A 127 12.89 -9.69 -21.93
C ARG A 127 13.44 -9.23 -23.27
N ALA A 128 14.73 -8.92 -23.31
CA ALA A 128 15.40 -8.49 -24.53
C ALA A 128 15.21 -9.52 -25.66
N ARG A 129 14.61 -9.10 -26.78
CA ARG A 129 14.45 -9.95 -27.96
C ARG A 129 15.62 -9.76 -28.89
N ARG A 130 16.28 -10.86 -29.28
CA ARG A 130 17.28 -10.85 -30.35
C ARG A 130 16.58 -10.57 -31.68
N ILE A 131 16.97 -9.52 -32.38
CA ILE A 131 16.52 -9.24 -33.75
C ILE A 131 17.52 -9.90 -34.70
N GLU A 132 17.04 -10.85 -35.50
CA GLU A 132 17.85 -11.43 -36.57
C GLU A 132 17.83 -10.52 -37.80
N ILE A 133 19.02 -10.21 -38.31
CA ILE A 133 19.16 -9.48 -39.58
C ILE A 133 18.94 -10.47 -40.71
N LYS A 134 17.95 -10.22 -41.56
CA LYS A 134 17.74 -10.99 -42.80
C LYS A 134 18.51 -10.33 -43.94
N SER A 135 19.26 -11.15 -44.69
CA SER A 135 19.85 -10.82 -45.99
C SER A 135 18.89 -11.11 -47.12
#